data_AF-A0A6A6HRI7-F1
#
_entry.id   AF-A0A6A6HRI7-F1
#
_cell.length_a   1.000
_cell.length_b   1.000
_cell.length_c   1.000
_cell.angle_alpha   90.00
_cell.angle_beta   90.00
_cell.angle_gamma   90.00
#
_symmetry.space_group_name_H-M   'P 1'
#
loop_
_entity.id
_entity.type
_entity.pdbx_description
1 polymer ?
#
loop_
_entity_poly.entity_id
_entity_poly.type
_entity_poly.pdbx_seq_one_letter_code
_entity_poly.pdbx_strand_id
1 'polypeptide(L)'
;MSFSISHKHAYINHQPTFQKYDKRSVQPMRMEHFNLPRQASSPYLNNMTAKYAVNGSGLPDVNFDIGESYAGLLPIDETGKELFFWFVPSTNPNATDEITLWLNGGPGCSSLDGFFHENGPAIWQPGTYLPVPNTYSWTNLTNVVWVEQPVGTGYSPGTANATNEVDVANQFLPFWKNFMNLFQLQNRKVYVTGESYAGQYVPYIADAMLSQNDSTYFNVNGIIVYDPSIGYDGITEQVPAYAFTQYHKQLFPFNDTFEAQIRNASEACGYDAFLNNGLQFPPPGPLPPVPGTRVGSNQPASGCDIFDDIFSAIFELNPCFDIYQVGQLCPIPWDVLGFPYSDFYLPVGFSQPYFNRTDVKQAIHAPIDTNWMICTDGNVFVNGRDNSPPSGINGGPLARVTEKTNNTIVGHGMLDMVLIMNGSLLTLQNLTWNGAQGFSEPPTLPFYVPYHEDAVLGSAAGAGVYGSFRTERGLTFVSIDLSGHEVPEFQPSSAYRHLELLLGRISSLDEVSPFSTQPDVAQPIDALGNGTAPHLDSAYLLHLENNKVAATTSKSDLQYVRSTLVSDSSIVAEIASPYDIQIAHSIVCDW
;
A
#
# COMPACT_ATOMS: atom_id res chain seq x y z
N MET A 1 -34.63 36.29 -28.29
CA MET A 1 -33.81 37.16 -27.42
C MET A 1 -32.64 36.32 -26.95
N SER A 2 -31.46 36.53 -27.53
CA SER A 2 -30.23 35.82 -27.17
C SER A 2 -29.57 36.55 -26.01
N PHE A 3 -29.34 35.85 -24.89
CA PHE A 3 -28.55 36.38 -23.79
C PHE A 3 -27.06 36.05 -24.03
N SER A 4 -26.29 37.10 -24.31
CA SER A 4 -24.83 37.08 -24.32
C SER A 4 -24.34 37.38 -22.90
N ILE A 5 -23.57 36.47 -22.31
CA ILE A 5 -22.87 36.70 -21.03
C ILE A 5 -21.47 37.20 -21.36
N SER A 6 -21.23 38.49 -21.17
CA SER A 6 -19.88 39.08 -21.24
C SER A 6 -19.12 38.76 -19.95
N HIS A 7 -18.00 38.06 -20.05
CA HIS A 7 -17.07 37.88 -18.93
C HIS A 7 -16.30 39.19 -18.69
N LYS A 8 -16.72 39.97 -17.69
CA LYS A 8 -15.87 40.98 -17.05
C LYS A 8 -15.21 40.35 -15.84
N HIS A 9 -13.91 40.09 -15.92
CA HIS A 9 -13.08 39.73 -14.78
C HIS A 9 -13.04 40.92 -13.81
N ALA A 10 -13.74 40.80 -12.68
CA ALA A 10 -13.54 41.66 -11.53
C ALA A 10 -12.63 40.93 -10.55
N TYR A 11 -11.37 41.36 -10.48
CA TYR A 11 -10.46 40.97 -9.40
C TYR A 11 -10.99 41.55 -8.09
N ILE A 12 -11.57 40.72 -7.23
CA ILE A 12 -11.87 41.06 -5.85
C ILE A 12 -10.63 40.73 -5.03
N ASN A 13 -9.90 41.77 -4.63
CA ASN A 13 -8.83 41.67 -3.64
C ASN A 13 -9.44 41.35 -2.26
N HIS A 14 -9.33 40.10 -1.82
CA HIS A 14 -9.32 39.77 -0.40
C HIS A 14 -7.89 39.41 -0.02
N GLN A 15 -7.29 40.24 0.83
CA GLN A 15 -6.05 39.92 1.53
C GLN A 15 -6.43 39.17 2.81
N PRO A 16 -6.03 37.91 3.00
CA PRO A 16 -5.88 37.37 4.34
C PRO A 16 -4.56 37.88 4.92
N THR A 17 -4.63 38.43 6.12
CA THR A 17 -3.47 38.79 6.94
C THR A 17 -2.75 37.54 7.42
N PHE A 18 -1.86 36.97 6.60
CA PHE A 18 -0.81 36.08 7.06
C PHE A 18 0.41 36.93 7.45
N GLN A 19 0.87 36.74 8.69
CA GLN A 19 2.08 37.35 9.21
C GLN A 19 3.28 37.04 8.31
N LYS A 20 4.11 38.06 8.10
CA LYS A 20 5.23 38.12 7.16
C LYS A 20 6.22 36.96 7.34
N TYR A 21 6.20 36.01 6.42
CA TYR A 21 7.42 35.30 6.04
C TYR A 21 8.21 36.17 5.05
N ASP A 22 9.49 36.35 5.36
CA ASP A 22 10.39 37.28 4.69
C ASP A 22 10.56 36.89 3.21
N LYS A 23 10.30 37.83 2.30
CA LYS A 23 10.50 37.64 0.86
C LYS A 23 11.99 37.60 0.56
N ARG A 24 12.61 36.42 0.60
CA ARG A 24 13.84 36.19 -0.14
C ARG A 24 13.50 36.12 -1.63
N SER A 25 14.17 36.95 -2.41
CA SER A 25 14.13 36.95 -3.86
C SER A 25 14.50 35.57 -4.39
N VAL A 26 13.53 34.84 -4.93
CA VAL A 26 13.77 33.64 -5.74
C VAL A 26 14.43 34.11 -7.03
N GLN A 27 15.77 34.04 -7.06
CA GLN A 27 16.49 33.96 -8.32
C GLN A 27 16.00 32.69 -9.03
N PRO A 28 15.77 32.68 -10.36
CA PRO A 28 15.49 31.44 -11.06
C PRO A 28 16.71 30.54 -10.87
N MET A 29 16.55 29.53 -10.02
CA MET A 29 17.59 28.54 -9.77
C MET A 29 17.76 27.82 -11.11
N ARG A 30 18.94 27.99 -11.71
CA ARG A 30 19.41 27.13 -12.79
C ARG A 30 19.20 25.71 -12.30
N MET A 31 18.63 24.81 -13.12
CA MET A 31 18.73 23.37 -12.89
C MET A 31 20.24 23.03 -12.86
N GLU A 32 20.89 23.26 -11.73
CA GLU A 32 22.06 22.49 -11.40
C GLU A 32 21.49 21.10 -11.20
N HIS A 33 21.86 20.21 -12.12
CA HIS A 33 21.56 18.79 -12.00
C HIS A 33 21.74 18.42 -10.54
N PHE A 34 20.71 17.84 -9.92
CA PHE A 34 20.86 17.08 -8.70
C PHE A 34 21.84 15.96 -9.00
N ASN A 35 23.12 16.29 -8.95
CA ASN A 35 24.20 15.33 -8.92
C ASN A 35 24.17 14.83 -7.49
N LEU A 36 23.32 13.84 -7.22
CA LEU A 36 23.63 12.87 -6.18
C LEU A 36 25.12 12.55 -6.36
N PRO A 37 25.96 12.65 -5.31
CA PRO A 37 27.39 12.50 -5.46
C PRO A 37 27.68 11.17 -6.16
N ARG A 38 28.15 11.23 -7.42
CA ARG A 38 28.58 10.03 -8.14
C ARG A 38 29.63 9.34 -7.30
N GLN A 39 29.34 8.15 -6.80
CA GLN A 39 30.37 7.32 -6.25
C GLN A 39 31.29 6.93 -7.40
N ALA A 40 32.57 7.31 -7.33
CA ALA A 40 33.58 6.86 -8.29
C ALA A 40 33.89 5.36 -8.16
N SER A 41 33.35 4.70 -7.13
CA SER A 41 33.50 3.28 -6.84
C SER A 41 32.13 2.62 -6.76
N SER A 42 31.96 1.50 -7.44
CA SER A 42 30.83 0.57 -7.28
C SER A 42 31.24 -0.51 -6.26
N PRO A 43 31.00 -0.32 -4.94
CA PRO A 43 31.51 -1.21 -3.89
C PRO A 43 31.06 -2.66 -4.02
N TYR A 44 29.95 -2.93 -4.70
CA TYR A 44 29.42 -4.28 -4.86
C TYR A 44 29.85 -4.92 -6.18
N LEU A 45 30.51 -4.19 -7.08
CA LEU A 45 30.92 -4.70 -8.39
C LEU A 45 32.20 -5.53 -8.27
N ASN A 46 32.09 -6.83 -8.50
CA ASN A 46 33.21 -7.77 -8.49
C ASN A 46 32.94 -8.92 -9.47
N ASN A 47 33.87 -9.87 -9.58
CA ASN A 47 33.76 -10.98 -10.53
C ASN A 47 32.49 -11.85 -10.35
N MET A 48 31.92 -11.92 -9.14
CA MET A 48 30.70 -12.69 -8.85
C MET A 48 29.44 -11.92 -9.24
N THR A 49 29.42 -10.61 -9.01
CA THR A 49 28.25 -9.74 -9.22
C THR A 49 28.19 -9.12 -10.61
N ALA A 50 29.30 -9.09 -11.36
CA ALA A 50 29.39 -8.46 -12.68
C ALA A 50 28.35 -8.96 -13.69
N LYS A 51 27.93 -10.24 -13.60
CA LYS A 51 26.89 -10.80 -14.48
C LYS A 51 25.48 -10.30 -14.20
N TYR A 52 25.26 -9.65 -13.05
CA TYR A 52 23.99 -9.06 -12.66
C TYR A 52 24.00 -7.53 -12.77
N ALA A 53 25.15 -6.91 -13.06
CA ALA A 53 25.31 -5.46 -13.03
C ALA A 53 24.44 -4.78 -14.11
N VAL A 54 23.61 -3.83 -13.70
CA VAL A 54 22.76 -3.04 -14.59
C VAL A 54 23.46 -1.72 -14.91
N ASN A 55 23.42 -1.30 -16.18
CA ASN A 55 23.90 0.03 -16.55
C ASN A 55 22.84 1.08 -16.17
N GLY A 56 22.99 1.69 -14.98
CA GLY A 56 22.04 2.66 -14.44
C GLY A 56 21.77 3.89 -15.33
N SER A 57 22.70 4.23 -16.23
CA SER A 57 22.56 5.31 -17.22
C SER A 57 22.04 4.86 -18.58
N GLY A 58 21.81 3.55 -18.75
CA GLY A 58 21.45 2.92 -20.02
C GLY A 58 20.13 2.16 -19.97
N LEU A 59 19.30 2.39 -18.94
CA LEU A 59 17.95 1.87 -18.90
C LEU A 59 17.08 2.56 -19.98
N PRO A 60 16.30 1.81 -20.78
CA PRO A 60 15.43 2.42 -21.78
C PRO A 60 14.47 3.44 -21.17
N ASP A 61 14.29 4.60 -21.81
CA ASP A 61 13.42 5.72 -21.40
C ASP A 61 13.70 6.38 -20.04
N VAL A 62 14.60 5.83 -19.22
CA VAL A 62 15.13 6.48 -18.02
C VAL A 62 16.29 7.38 -18.42
N ASN A 63 16.03 8.68 -18.53
CA ASN A 63 16.99 9.67 -19.06
C ASN A 63 17.97 10.24 -18.02
N PHE A 64 18.04 9.61 -16.84
CA PHE A 64 18.94 9.92 -15.74
C PHE A 64 19.62 8.63 -15.26
N ASP A 65 20.68 8.79 -14.46
CA ASP A 65 21.44 7.67 -13.91
C ASP A 65 20.83 7.24 -12.58
N ILE A 66 20.33 6.00 -12.48
CA ILE A 66 19.84 5.43 -11.21
C ILE A 66 20.98 4.93 -10.30
N GLY A 67 22.23 5.01 -10.76
CA GLY A 67 23.40 4.57 -10.01
C GLY A 67 23.72 3.08 -10.17
N GLU A 68 24.59 2.59 -9.29
CA GLU A 68 24.95 1.17 -9.22
C GLU A 68 23.69 0.35 -8.88
N SER A 69 23.42 -0.70 -9.66
CA SER A 69 22.37 -1.65 -9.35
C SER A 69 22.62 -3.01 -9.99
N TYR A 70 21.91 -4.03 -9.50
CA TYR A 70 22.08 -5.42 -9.92
C TYR A 70 20.72 -6.10 -10.05
N ALA A 71 20.48 -6.79 -11.15
CA ALA A 71 19.24 -7.51 -11.36
C ALA A 71 19.49 -8.88 -12.02
N GLY A 72 18.59 -9.82 -11.76
CA GLY A 72 18.61 -11.14 -12.38
C GLY A 72 18.05 -12.23 -11.48
N LEU A 73 18.29 -13.48 -11.88
CA LEU A 73 17.77 -14.67 -11.19
C LEU A 73 18.79 -15.23 -10.18
N LEU A 74 18.26 -15.64 -9.02
CA LEU A 74 19.01 -16.43 -8.03
C LEU A 74 18.26 -17.71 -7.64
N PRO A 75 18.98 -18.83 -7.52
CA PRO A 75 18.37 -20.12 -7.21
C PRO A 75 17.86 -20.18 -5.78
N ILE A 76 16.76 -20.92 -5.63
CA ILE A 76 16.12 -21.21 -4.33
C ILE A 76 16.21 -22.70 -3.97
N ASP A 77 16.50 -23.56 -4.95
CA ASP A 77 16.72 -24.98 -4.72
C ASP A 77 17.65 -25.60 -5.79
N GLU A 78 17.94 -26.89 -5.62
CA GLU A 78 18.73 -27.67 -6.59
C GLU A 78 17.94 -28.09 -7.84
N THR A 79 16.61 -27.87 -7.85
CA THR A 79 15.72 -28.26 -8.95
C THR A 79 15.70 -27.22 -10.08
N GLY A 80 16.32 -26.06 -9.86
CA GLY A 80 16.47 -24.99 -10.83
C GLY A 80 15.37 -23.92 -10.72
N LYS A 81 14.63 -23.85 -9.61
CA LYS A 81 13.75 -22.71 -9.34
C LYS A 81 14.57 -21.52 -8.90
N GLU A 82 14.16 -20.34 -9.35
CA GLU A 82 14.85 -19.09 -9.11
C GLU A 82 13.85 -17.98 -8.80
N LEU A 83 14.28 -16.99 -8.03
CA LEU A 83 13.54 -15.74 -7.84
C LEU A 83 14.32 -14.60 -8.49
N PHE A 84 13.60 -13.70 -9.14
CA PHE A 84 14.12 -12.48 -9.71
C PHE A 84 14.27 -11.42 -8.62
N PHE A 85 15.39 -10.70 -8.65
CA PHE A 85 15.65 -9.60 -7.75
C PHE A 85 16.13 -8.38 -8.53
N TRP A 86 15.91 -7.20 -7.96
CA TRP A 86 16.64 -5.99 -8.29
C TRP A 86 17.19 -5.38 -7.01
N PHE A 87 18.50 -5.20 -6.92
CA PHE A 87 19.21 -4.65 -5.77
C PHE A 87 19.83 -3.29 -6.14
N VAL A 88 19.58 -2.28 -5.29
CA VAL A 88 20.19 -0.95 -5.40
C VAL A 88 20.88 -0.63 -4.07
N PRO A 89 22.23 -0.63 -4.02
CA PRO A 89 22.97 -0.20 -2.83
C PRO A 89 22.82 1.29 -2.57
N SER A 90 22.83 1.66 -1.29
CA SER A 90 22.80 3.06 -0.88
C SER A 90 24.18 3.69 -0.96
N THR A 91 24.21 4.96 -1.36
CA THR A 91 25.39 5.82 -1.22
C THR A 91 25.47 6.49 0.15
N ASN A 92 24.47 6.30 1.02
CA ASN A 92 24.43 6.91 2.35
C ASN A 92 25.46 6.22 3.28
N PRO A 93 26.41 6.96 3.88
CA PRO A 93 27.40 6.37 4.78
C PRO A 93 26.78 5.71 6.02
N ASN A 94 25.57 6.10 6.41
CA ASN A 94 24.85 5.51 7.54
C ASN A 94 24.17 4.17 7.19
N ALA A 95 24.07 3.81 5.90
CA ALA A 95 23.44 2.57 5.42
C ALA A 95 24.40 1.36 5.40
N THR A 96 25.66 1.53 5.82
CA THR A 96 26.71 0.52 5.60
C THR A 96 26.53 -0.77 6.39
N ASP A 97 25.69 -0.80 7.43
CA ASP A 97 25.45 -1.96 8.30
C ASP A 97 24.06 -2.61 8.16
N GLU A 98 23.29 -2.24 7.14
CA GLU A 98 21.88 -2.63 7.00
C GLU A 98 21.45 -2.92 5.56
N ILE A 99 20.37 -3.68 5.41
CA ILE A 99 19.65 -3.90 4.16
C ILE A 99 18.15 -4.01 4.42
N THR A 100 17.36 -3.45 3.50
CA THR A 100 15.91 -3.52 3.49
C THR A 100 15.44 -4.34 2.30
N LEU A 101 14.57 -5.31 2.56
CA LEU A 101 13.88 -6.12 1.58
C LEU A 101 12.48 -5.53 1.36
N TRP A 102 12.09 -5.32 0.11
CA TRP A 102 10.73 -4.92 -0.30
C TRP A 102 10.01 -6.07 -1.02
N LEU A 103 8.75 -6.27 -0.65
CA LEU A 103 7.84 -7.28 -1.21
C LEU A 103 6.46 -6.66 -1.49
N ASN A 104 6.04 -6.60 -2.76
CA ASN A 104 4.62 -6.37 -3.08
C ASN A 104 3.78 -7.64 -2.78
N GLY A 105 2.47 -7.47 -2.77
CA GLY A 105 1.49 -8.48 -2.36
C GLY A 105 0.89 -9.30 -3.51
N GLY A 106 -0.44 -9.16 -3.70
CA GLY A 106 -1.24 -9.92 -4.65
C GLY A 106 -2.24 -10.86 -3.98
N PRO A 107 -1.91 -12.15 -3.77
CA PRO A 107 -0.59 -12.78 -3.88
C PRO A 107 -0.10 -12.94 -5.33
N GLY A 108 1.21 -12.79 -5.56
CA GLY A 108 1.82 -12.96 -6.88
C GLY A 108 1.96 -11.68 -7.71
N CYS A 109 1.97 -10.52 -7.05
CA CYS A 109 2.33 -9.26 -7.68
C CYS A 109 3.84 -9.00 -7.60
N SER A 110 4.38 -8.45 -8.68
CA SER A 110 5.77 -8.15 -8.92
C SER A 110 6.25 -7.05 -7.98
N SER A 111 7.41 -7.25 -7.36
CA SER A 111 8.06 -6.17 -6.62
C SER A 111 8.74 -5.11 -7.50
N LEU A 112 8.62 -5.22 -8.82
CA LEU A 112 9.02 -4.16 -9.74
C LEU A 112 7.97 -3.06 -9.88
N ASP A 113 6.77 -3.33 -9.38
CA ASP A 113 5.76 -2.30 -9.12
C ASP A 113 6.31 -1.30 -8.11
N GLY A 114 6.65 -1.75 -6.90
CA GLY A 114 7.26 -0.88 -5.90
C GLY A 114 8.61 -0.25 -6.30
N PHE A 115 9.31 -0.84 -7.27
CA PHE A 115 10.50 -0.21 -7.85
C PHE A 115 10.16 1.03 -8.68
N PHE A 116 9.13 1.00 -9.54
CA PHE A 116 8.80 2.09 -10.46
C PHE A 116 7.65 2.98 -10.00
N HIS A 117 6.74 2.51 -9.17
CA HIS A 117 5.59 3.27 -8.72
C HIS A 117 5.83 3.84 -7.31
N GLU A 118 6.58 3.15 -6.47
CA GLU A 118 6.60 3.50 -5.06
C GLU A 118 7.96 4.07 -4.58
N ASN A 119 8.90 3.19 -4.23
CA ASN A 119 10.04 3.53 -3.37
C ASN A 119 11.42 3.30 -4.02
N GLY A 120 11.46 2.89 -5.28
CA GLY A 120 12.70 2.77 -6.05
C GLY A 120 13.31 4.11 -6.47
N PRO A 121 14.49 4.10 -7.13
CA PRO A 121 15.26 5.30 -7.48
C PRO A 121 14.65 6.11 -8.63
N ALA A 122 13.77 5.49 -9.41
CA ALA A 122 13.02 6.11 -10.50
C ALA A 122 11.54 5.91 -10.23
N ILE A 123 10.72 6.94 -10.45
CA ILE A 123 9.27 6.85 -10.33
C ILE A 123 8.61 7.14 -11.68
N TRP A 124 7.67 6.30 -12.08
CA TRP A 124 6.91 6.38 -13.32
C TRP A 124 5.41 6.23 -13.03
N GLN A 125 4.87 7.20 -12.31
CA GLN A 125 3.46 7.25 -11.93
C GLN A 125 2.50 7.19 -13.14
N PRO A 126 1.33 6.56 -13.00
CA PRO A 126 0.28 6.61 -14.00
C PRO A 126 -0.04 8.04 -14.47
N GLY A 127 -0.22 8.21 -15.77
CA GLY A 127 -0.51 9.51 -16.40
C GLY A 127 0.72 10.39 -16.65
N THR A 128 1.93 9.95 -16.27
CA THR A 128 3.17 10.69 -16.54
C THR A 128 3.82 10.28 -17.87
N TYR A 129 4.53 11.21 -18.52
CA TYR A 129 5.09 10.96 -19.86
C TYR A 129 6.36 10.10 -19.86
N LEU A 130 7.24 10.32 -18.87
CA LEU A 130 8.53 9.65 -18.70
C LEU A 130 8.81 9.53 -17.19
N PRO A 131 9.64 8.55 -16.78
CA PRO A 131 10.03 8.41 -15.39
C PRO A 131 10.84 9.64 -14.95
N VAL A 132 10.79 9.94 -13.65
CA VAL A 132 11.59 11.00 -13.02
C VAL A 132 12.39 10.43 -11.85
N PRO A 133 13.49 11.08 -11.42
CA PRO A 133 14.20 10.67 -10.22
C PRO A 133 13.28 10.74 -9.00
N ASN A 134 13.29 9.70 -8.16
CA ASN A 134 12.52 9.69 -6.92
C ASN A 134 13.31 10.38 -5.79
N THR A 135 12.84 11.55 -5.36
CA THR A 135 13.46 12.31 -4.26
C THR A 135 13.34 11.57 -2.92
N TYR A 136 12.32 10.71 -2.78
CA TYR A 136 12.00 9.89 -1.62
C TYR A 136 12.38 8.42 -1.80
N SER A 137 13.29 8.12 -2.71
CA SER A 137 13.75 6.74 -2.89
C SER A 137 14.33 6.20 -1.59
N TRP A 138 13.92 4.99 -1.21
CA TRP A 138 14.41 4.33 -0.01
C TRP A 138 15.91 4.04 -0.06
N THR A 139 16.51 4.00 -1.26
CA THR A 139 17.95 3.86 -1.46
C THR A 139 18.74 5.05 -0.93
N ASN A 140 18.09 6.19 -0.69
CA ASN A 140 18.70 7.34 -0.02
C ASN A 140 18.96 7.08 1.48
N LEU A 141 18.25 6.14 2.10
CA LEU A 141 18.35 5.81 3.53
C LEU A 141 19.10 4.50 3.79
N THR A 142 18.91 3.50 2.93
CA THR A 142 19.39 2.13 3.18
C THR A 142 19.64 1.37 1.88
N ASN A 143 20.34 0.23 1.94
CA ASN A 143 20.45 -0.66 0.79
C ASN A 143 19.10 -1.35 0.57
N VAL A 144 18.58 -1.40 -0.65
CA VAL A 144 17.23 -1.95 -0.92
C VAL A 144 17.29 -3.04 -1.97
N VAL A 145 16.58 -4.15 -1.72
CA VAL A 145 16.33 -5.20 -2.70
C VAL A 145 14.83 -5.44 -2.86
N TRP A 146 14.36 -5.40 -4.10
CA TRP A 146 13.01 -5.79 -4.52
C TRP A 146 13.06 -7.22 -5.03
N VAL A 147 12.16 -8.08 -4.58
CA VAL A 147 12.19 -9.52 -4.92
C VAL A 147 10.82 -9.97 -5.40
N GLU A 148 10.75 -10.47 -6.64
CA GLU A 148 9.53 -11.04 -7.17
C GLU A 148 9.34 -12.45 -6.62
N GLN A 149 8.35 -12.63 -5.76
CA GLN A 149 8.05 -13.90 -5.08
C GLN A 149 6.54 -14.00 -4.84
N PRO A 150 5.97 -15.22 -4.72
CA PRO A 150 6.59 -16.54 -4.84
C PRO A 150 6.95 -16.93 -6.29
N VAL A 151 7.40 -18.17 -6.50
CA VAL A 151 7.64 -18.74 -7.84
C VAL A 151 6.38 -18.61 -8.71
N GLY A 152 6.53 -18.09 -9.93
CA GLY A 152 5.43 -17.75 -10.85
C GLY A 152 5.09 -16.26 -10.91
N THR A 153 5.71 -15.45 -10.05
CA THR A 153 5.51 -13.99 -9.98
C THR A 153 6.50 -13.26 -10.88
N GLY A 154 6.01 -12.39 -11.77
CA GLY A 154 6.84 -11.55 -12.63
C GLY A 154 7.88 -12.36 -13.44
N TYR A 155 9.17 -12.09 -13.22
CA TYR A 155 10.27 -12.82 -13.84
C TYR A 155 10.74 -14.06 -13.12
N SER A 156 10.17 -14.42 -11.96
CA SER A 156 10.51 -15.63 -11.20
C SER A 156 9.85 -16.86 -11.81
N PRO A 157 10.54 -17.64 -12.68
CA PRO A 157 9.89 -18.62 -13.53
C PRO A 157 9.59 -19.91 -12.76
N GLY A 158 8.53 -20.59 -13.16
CA GLY A 158 8.22 -21.93 -12.67
C GLY A 158 6.73 -22.11 -12.37
N THR A 159 6.40 -23.28 -11.83
CA THR A 159 5.04 -23.61 -11.39
C THR A 159 4.98 -23.60 -9.87
N ALA A 160 3.92 -23.00 -9.33
CA ALA A 160 3.65 -22.99 -7.91
C ALA A 160 3.64 -24.39 -7.30
N ASN A 161 4.34 -24.53 -6.18
CA ASN A 161 4.34 -25.72 -5.35
C ASN A 161 4.22 -25.41 -3.85
N ALA A 162 4.06 -24.14 -3.50
CA ALA A 162 3.71 -23.73 -2.14
C ALA A 162 2.21 -24.00 -1.92
N THR A 163 1.86 -24.53 -0.76
CA THR A 163 0.45 -24.72 -0.35
C THR A 163 0.02 -23.73 0.72
N ASN A 164 0.98 -23.01 1.30
CA ASN A 164 0.81 -22.08 2.39
C ASN A 164 2.07 -21.19 2.53
N GLU A 165 2.00 -20.19 3.39
CA GLU A 165 3.04 -19.21 3.69
C GLU A 165 4.27 -19.79 4.36
N VAL A 166 4.16 -20.92 5.07
CA VAL A 166 5.33 -21.63 5.60
C VAL A 166 6.16 -22.22 4.46
N ASP A 167 5.51 -22.73 3.41
CA ASP A 167 6.21 -23.21 2.21
C ASP A 167 6.87 -22.04 1.46
N VAL A 168 6.18 -20.90 1.32
CA VAL A 168 6.73 -19.67 0.71
C VAL A 168 7.96 -19.20 1.48
N ALA A 169 7.86 -19.08 2.81
CA ALA A 169 8.98 -18.66 3.65
C ALA A 169 10.18 -19.63 3.54
N ASN A 170 9.92 -20.95 3.54
CA ASN A 170 10.98 -21.96 3.38
C ASN A 170 11.67 -21.88 2.01
N GLN A 171 10.93 -21.51 0.96
CA GLN A 171 11.50 -21.27 -0.38
C GLN A 171 12.30 -19.96 -0.43
N PHE A 172 11.93 -18.95 0.36
CA PHE A 172 12.61 -17.66 0.40
C PHE A 172 13.96 -17.70 1.16
N LEU A 173 14.09 -18.52 2.20
CA LEU A 173 15.33 -18.64 2.99
C LEU A 173 16.59 -18.94 2.16
N PRO A 174 16.62 -19.96 1.27
CA PRO A 174 17.80 -20.24 0.45
C PRO A 174 18.10 -19.13 -0.56
N PHE A 175 17.08 -18.51 -1.16
CA PHE A 175 17.26 -17.30 -1.98
C PHE A 175 18.01 -16.22 -1.19
N TRP A 176 17.54 -15.90 0.02
CA TRP A 176 18.13 -14.86 0.85
C TRP A 176 19.58 -15.17 1.21
N LYS A 177 19.91 -16.41 1.59
CA LYS A 177 21.31 -16.80 1.84
C LYS A 177 22.19 -16.64 0.60
N ASN A 178 21.70 -17.04 -0.57
CA ASN A 178 22.42 -16.91 -1.84
C ASN A 178 22.66 -15.44 -2.18
N PHE A 179 21.65 -14.60 -2.01
CA PHE A 179 21.74 -13.16 -2.20
C PHE A 179 22.79 -12.51 -1.25
N MET A 180 22.70 -12.79 0.05
CA MET A 180 23.62 -12.26 1.06
C MET A 180 25.07 -12.70 0.79
N ASN A 181 25.28 -13.92 0.29
CA ASN A 181 26.59 -14.40 -0.12
C ASN A 181 27.12 -13.69 -1.37
N LEU A 182 26.28 -13.55 -2.40
CA LEU A 182 26.64 -12.92 -3.67
C LEU A 182 27.16 -11.50 -3.47
N PHE A 183 26.49 -10.72 -2.62
CA PHE A 183 26.83 -9.32 -2.36
C PHE A 183 27.70 -9.11 -1.12
N GLN A 184 28.15 -10.18 -0.45
CA GLN A 184 28.95 -10.12 0.77
C GLN A 184 28.31 -9.25 1.88
N LEU A 185 27.00 -9.42 2.04
CA LEU A 185 26.15 -8.67 2.98
C LEU A 185 25.90 -9.45 4.28
N GLN A 186 26.71 -10.46 4.60
CA GLN A 186 26.56 -11.18 5.85
C GLN A 186 26.76 -10.25 7.07
N ASN A 187 26.09 -10.56 8.17
CA ASN A 187 26.09 -9.82 9.44
C ASN A 187 25.45 -8.41 9.40
N ARG A 188 24.74 -8.06 8.31
CA ARG A 188 23.97 -6.82 8.23
C ARG A 188 22.67 -6.94 9.03
N LYS A 189 22.15 -5.82 9.52
CA LYS A 189 20.76 -5.74 9.98
C LYS A 189 19.84 -5.91 8.78
N VAL A 190 18.81 -6.73 8.93
CA VAL A 190 17.82 -7.00 7.89
C VAL A 190 16.50 -6.39 8.30
N TYR A 191 15.91 -5.61 7.41
CA TYR A 191 14.56 -5.08 7.55
C TYR A 191 13.68 -5.71 6.47
N VAL A 192 12.56 -6.29 6.86
CA VAL A 192 11.64 -6.97 5.92
C VAL A 192 10.40 -6.11 5.79
N THR A 193 10.13 -5.64 4.58
CA THR A 193 9.08 -4.66 4.31
C THR A 193 8.24 -5.06 3.12
N GLY A 194 7.03 -4.53 3.04
CA GLY A 194 6.13 -4.79 1.94
C GLY A 194 4.75 -4.19 2.18
N GLU A 195 3.80 -4.59 1.35
CA GLU A 195 2.44 -4.08 1.38
C GLU A 195 1.39 -5.12 0.98
N SER A 196 0.11 -4.82 1.22
CA SER A 196 -1.01 -5.63 0.74
C SER A 196 -0.95 -7.07 1.28
N TYR A 197 -1.03 -8.08 0.41
CA TYR A 197 -0.81 -9.48 0.77
C TYR A 197 0.55 -9.77 1.42
N ALA A 198 1.53 -8.87 1.31
CA ALA A 198 2.75 -8.97 2.10
C ALA A 198 2.50 -8.83 3.62
N GLY A 199 1.29 -8.45 4.04
CA GLY A 199 0.74 -8.71 5.37
C GLY A 199 0.88 -10.16 5.84
N GLN A 200 0.83 -11.11 4.91
CA GLN A 200 1.19 -12.51 5.13
C GLN A 200 2.70 -12.71 4.95
N TYR A 201 3.24 -12.38 3.78
CA TYR A 201 4.64 -12.68 3.43
C TYR A 201 5.65 -12.15 4.45
N VAL A 202 5.57 -10.87 4.81
CA VAL A 202 6.57 -10.19 5.64
C VAL A 202 6.67 -10.85 7.03
N PRO A 203 5.59 -11.02 7.81
CA PRO A 203 5.68 -11.72 9.09
C PRO A 203 6.11 -13.18 8.97
N TYR A 204 5.61 -13.93 7.98
CA TYR A 204 5.95 -15.35 7.81
C TYR A 204 7.43 -15.54 7.46
N ILE A 205 7.94 -14.76 6.50
CA ILE A 205 9.35 -14.76 6.10
C ILE A 205 10.23 -14.30 7.28
N ALA A 206 9.89 -13.18 7.93
CA ALA A 206 10.67 -12.65 9.05
C ALA A 206 10.73 -13.63 10.23
N ASP A 207 9.61 -14.29 10.58
CA ASP A 207 9.61 -15.29 11.64
C ASP A 207 10.42 -16.55 11.27
N ALA A 208 10.35 -16.99 10.01
CA ALA A 208 11.17 -18.09 9.51
C ALA A 208 12.67 -17.75 9.55
N MET A 209 13.06 -16.53 9.16
CA MET A 209 14.41 -16.00 9.26
C MET A 209 14.90 -15.99 10.72
N LEU A 210 14.13 -15.40 11.63
CA LEU A 210 14.45 -15.34 13.06
C LEU A 210 14.58 -16.75 13.67
N SER A 211 13.78 -17.71 13.21
CA SER A 211 13.79 -19.09 13.68
C SER A 211 15.03 -19.89 13.25
N GLN A 212 15.81 -19.40 12.27
CA GLN A 212 17.08 -20.01 11.89
C GLN A 212 18.15 -19.87 12.98
N ASN A 213 18.02 -18.89 13.89
CA ASN A 213 19.04 -18.55 14.89
C ASN A 213 20.45 -18.34 14.29
N ASP A 214 20.52 -17.79 13.09
CA ASP A 214 21.75 -17.53 12.34
C ASP A 214 21.79 -16.07 11.89
N SER A 215 22.29 -15.21 12.79
CA SER A 215 22.41 -13.76 12.55
C SER A 215 23.44 -13.40 11.47
N THR A 216 24.20 -14.38 10.96
CA THR A 216 25.08 -14.18 9.81
C THR A 216 24.29 -13.80 8.57
N TYR A 217 23.08 -14.35 8.40
CA TYR A 217 22.23 -14.11 7.24
C TYR A 217 20.87 -13.49 7.61
N PHE A 218 20.35 -13.81 8.78
CA PHE A 218 18.95 -13.61 9.14
C PHE A 218 18.77 -12.69 10.36
N ASN A 219 19.62 -11.67 10.49
CA ASN A 219 19.57 -10.70 11.58
C ASN A 219 18.43 -9.69 11.37
N VAL A 220 17.18 -10.15 11.47
CA VAL A 220 15.99 -9.30 11.32
C VAL A 220 15.90 -8.32 12.50
N ASN A 221 15.90 -7.02 12.19
CA ASN A 221 15.86 -5.92 13.18
C ASN A 221 14.58 -5.09 13.13
N GLY A 222 13.67 -5.38 12.19
CA GLY A 222 12.34 -4.80 12.18
C GLY A 222 11.57 -5.10 10.89
N ILE A 223 10.28 -4.80 10.91
CA ILE A 223 9.40 -4.92 9.75
C ILE A 223 8.51 -3.69 9.55
N ILE A 224 8.18 -3.40 8.30
CA ILE A 224 7.08 -2.50 7.92
C ILE A 224 6.11 -3.29 7.06
N VAL A 225 4.81 -3.14 7.31
CA VAL A 225 3.81 -3.57 6.33
C VAL A 225 2.78 -2.48 6.13
N TYR A 226 2.58 -2.08 4.87
CA TYR A 226 1.53 -1.14 4.48
C TYR A 226 0.26 -1.89 4.10
N ASP A 227 -0.87 -1.28 4.44
CA ASP A 227 -2.23 -1.67 4.08
C ASP A 227 -2.39 -3.19 4.03
N PRO A 228 -2.20 -3.89 5.17
CA PRO A 228 -1.74 -5.27 5.10
C PRO A 228 -2.87 -6.29 5.28
N SER A 229 -2.84 -7.37 4.51
CA SER A 229 -3.68 -8.55 4.76
C SER A 229 -3.13 -9.32 5.97
N ILE A 230 -3.65 -9.01 7.16
CA ILE A 230 -3.22 -9.61 8.44
C ILE A 230 -4.34 -10.30 9.20
N GLY A 231 -5.59 -10.08 8.78
CA GLY A 231 -6.81 -10.61 9.38
C GLY A 231 -7.57 -11.53 8.42
N TYR A 232 -8.76 -11.96 8.83
CA TYR A 232 -9.72 -12.61 7.93
C TYR A 232 -10.60 -11.56 7.25
N ASP A 233 -11.00 -11.78 6.00
CA ASP A 233 -11.76 -10.82 5.17
C ASP A 233 -13.06 -10.37 5.80
N GLY A 234 -13.75 -11.25 6.52
CA GLY A 234 -14.92 -10.88 7.31
C GLY A 234 -14.65 -9.75 8.33
N ILE A 235 -13.42 -9.63 8.83
CA ILE A 235 -12.96 -8.54 9.72
C ILE A 235 -12.37 -7.39 8.91
N THR A 236 -11.54 -7.68 7.91
CA THR A 236 -10.75 -6.67 7.19
C THR A 236 -11.55 -5.90 6.15
N GLU A 237 -12.61 -6.49 5.61
CA GLU A 237 -13.44 -5.93 4.54
C GLU A 237 -14.89 -5.70 5.00
N GLN A 238 -15.60 -6.77 5.37
CA GLN A 238 -17.06 -6.74 5.54
C GLN A 238 -17.51 -5.88 6.72
N VAL A 239 -16.91 -6.08 7.90
CA VAL A 239 -17.23 -5.32 9.11
C VAL A 239 -17.04 -3.80 8.93
N PRO A 240 -15.91 -3.31 8.39
CA PRO A 240 -15.69 -1.88 8.28
C PRO A 240 -16.29 -1.21 7.03
N ALA A 241 -16.79 -1.97 6.04
CA ALA A 241 -17.24 -1.46 4.74
C ALA A 241 -18.24 -0.29 4.84
N TYR A 242 -19.32 -0.43 5.62
CA TYR A 242 -20.30 0.64 5.75
C TYR A 242 -19.71 1.89 6.44
N ALA A 243 -18.97 1.70 7.53
CA ALA A 243 -18.32 2.81 8.25
C ALA A 243 -17.34 3.58 7.34
N PHE A 244 -16.61 2.87 6.47
CA PHE A 244 -15.72 3.46 5.48
C PHE A 244 -16.49 4.39 4.52
N THR A 245 -17.60 3.93 3.93
CA THR A 245 -18.41 4.79 3.04
C THR A 245 -18.93 6.04 3.74
N GLN A 246 -19.25 5.97 5.03
CA GLN A 246 -19.73 7.12 5.78
C GLN A 246 -18.63 8.16 6.03
N TYR A 247 -17.42 7.71 6.32
CA TYR A 247 -16.28 8.61 6.47
C TYR A 247 -15.91 9.26 5.13
N HIS A 248 -15.97 8.49 4.05
CA HIS A 248 -15.72 8.96 2.69
C HIS A 248 -16.99 9.37 1.93
N LYS A 249 -18.05 9.81 2.62
CA LYS A 249 -19.39 10.01 2.01
C LYS A 249 -19.40 10.88 0.75
N GLN A 250 -18.45 11.80 0.62
CA GLN A 250 -18.33 12.66 -0.57
C GLN A 250 -17.84 11.89 -1.81
N LEU A 251 -17.12 10.78 -1.61
CA LEU A 251 -16.62 9.87 -2.65
C LEU A 251 -17.61 8.73 -2.96
N PHE A 252 -18.57 8.49 -2.06
CA PHE A 252 -19.64 7.49 -2.21
C PHE A 252 -21.03 8.16 -2.24
N PRO A 253 -21.40 8.90 -3.30
CA PRO A 253 -22.64 9.67 -3.36
C PRO A 253 -23.85 8.77 -3.71
N PHE A 254 -24.05 7.70 -2.94
CA PHE A 254 -25.16 6.78 -3.10
C PHE A 254 -26.52 7.45 -2.87
N ASN A 255 -27.55 6.96 -3.55
CA ASN A 255 -28.91 7.43 -3.32
C ASN A 255 -29.44 6.93 -1.95
N ASP A 256 -30.43 7.64 -1.39
CA ASP A 256 -30.99 7.36 -0.06
C ASP A 256 -31.52 5.93 0.10
N THR A 257 -31.96 5.28 -0.98
CA THR A 257 -32.50 3.91 -0.92
C THR A 257 -31.38 2.89 -0.74
N PHE A 258 -30.31 3.00 -1.53
CA PHE A 258 -29.14 2.13 -1.40
C PHE A 258 -28.40 2.38 -0.08
N GLU A 259 -28.25 3.64 0.31
CA GLU A 259 -27.70 4.03 1.61
C GLU A 259 -28.47 3.38 2.78
N ALA A 260 -29.81 3.38 2.71
CA ALA A 260 -30.63 2.70 3.71
C ALA A 260 -30.48 1.17 3.66
N GLN A 261 -30.26 0.58 2.48
CA GLN A 261 -30.03 -0.85 2.32
C GLN A 261 -28.73 -1.28 3.01
N ILE A 262 -27.60 -0.65 2.69
CA ILE A 262 -26.29 -1.02 3.26
C ILE A 262 -26.22 -0.75 4.77
N ARG A 263 -26.84 0.33 5.25
CA ARG A 263 -26.98 0.60 6.69
C ARG A 263 -27.76 -0.52 7.39
N ASN A 264 -28.95 -0.85 6.87
CA ASN A 264 -29.80 -1.88 7.49
C ASN A 264 -29.12 -3.26 7.44
N ALA A 265 -28.38 -3.57 6.39
CA ALA A 265 -27.58 -4.78 6.29
C ALA A 265 -26.48 -4.79 7.36
N SER A 266 -25.72 -3.70 7.52
CA SER A 266 -24.65 -3.60 8.52
C SER A 266 -25.16 -3.82 9.95
N GLU A 267 -26.28 -3.16 10.28
CA GLU A 267 -26.97 -3.32 11.56
C GLU A 267 -27.46 -4.76 11.77
N ALA A 268 -28.12 -5.36 10.77
CA ALA A 268 -28.69 -6.70 10.86
C ALA A 268 -27.62 -7.80 10.94
N CYS A 269 -26.49 -7.61 10.27
CA CYS A 269 -25.33 -8.50 10.29
C CYS A 269 -24.47 -8.31 11.55
N GLY A 270 -24.72 -7.26 12.33
CA GLY A 270 -24.04 -6.99 13.60
C GLY A 270 -22.66 -6.34 13.45
N TYR A 271 -22.33 -5.82 12.27
CA TYR A 271 -21.02 -5.24 11.97
C TYR A 271 -20.76 -3.95 12.77
N ASP A 272 -21.74 -3.05 12.85
CA ASP A 272 -21.60 -1.82 13.62
C ASP A 272 -21.30 -2.10 15.11
N ALA A 273 -22.01 -3.07 15.70
CA ALA A 273 -21.79 -3.45 17.08
C ALA A 273 -20.43 -4.12 17.27
N PHE A 274 -19.98 -4.92 16.30
CA PHE A 274 -18.68 -5.58 16.34
C PHE A 274 -17.53 -4.56 16.26
N LEU A 275 -17.60 -3.62 15.33
CA LEU A 275 -16.64 -2.54 15.16
C LEU A 275 -16.53 -1.69 16.44
N ASN A 276 -17.68 -1.23 16.97
CA ASN A 276 -17.75 -0.42 18.20
C ASN A 276 -17.20 -1.15 19.43
N ASN A 277 -17.39 -2.47 19.52
CA ASN A 277 -16.90 -3.27 20.64
C ASN A 277 -15.41 -3.59 20.49
N GLY A 278 -14.94 -3.80 19.26
CA GLY A 278 -13.56 -4.21 19.00
C GLY A 278 -12.56 -3.06 19.00
N LEU A 279 -12.99 -1.84 18.65
CA LEU A 279 -12.15 -0.63 18.71
C LEU A 279 -12.27 0.09 20.06
N GLN A 280 -12.23 -0.69 21.15
CA GLN A 280 -12.12 -0.18 22.52
C GLN A 280 -10.67 -0.25 23.01
N PHE A 281 -10.25 0.76 23.79
CA PHE A 281 -8.88 0.93 24.25
C PHE A 281 -8.88 1.19 25.77
N PRO A 282 -8.29 0.32 26.61
CA PRO A 282 -7.76 -1.01 26.26
C PRO A 282 -8.86 -1.99 25.82
N PRO A 283 -8.53 -3.07 25.09
CA PRO A 283 -9.52 -4.09 24.74
C PRO A 283 -10.14 -4.74 25.98
N PRO A 284 -11.46 -4.97 25.99
CA PRO A 284 -12.14 -5.63 27.11
C PRO A 284 -11.83 -7.14 27.19
N GLY A 285 -11.26 -7.71 26.14
CA GLY A 285 -10.90 -9.12 26.01
C GLY A 285 -10.90 -9.56 24.54
N PRO A 286 -10.72 -10.86 24.26
CA PRO A 286 -10.74 -11.39 22.90
C PRO A 286 -12.06 -11.07 22.18
N LEU A 287 -11.97 -10.73 20.90
CA LEU A 287 -13.15 -10.50 20.09
C LEU A 287 -13.96 -11.79 19.92
N PRO A 288 -15.29 -11.72 19.89
CA PRO A 288 -16.11 -12.87 19.54
C PRO A 288 -15.88 -13.27 18.07
N PRO A 289 -16.39 -14.44 17.63
CA PRO A 289 -16.42 -14.77 16.20
C PRO A 289 -17.08 -13.67 15.38
N VAL A 290 -16.59 -13.47 14.15
CA VAL A 290 -17.12 -12.46 13.22
C VAL A 290 -18.61 -12.71 12.98
N PRO A 291 -19.48 -11.72 13.22
CA PRO A 291 -20.91 -11.88 13.00
C PRO A 291 -21.21 -11.85 11.50
N GLY A 292 -22.45 -12.12 11.10
CA GLY A 292 -22.82 -12.07 9.68
C GLY A 292 -22.13 -13.11 8.78
N THR A 293 -21.47 -14.14 9.34
CA THR A 293 -20.79 -15.22 8.60
C THR A 293 -21.62 -16.51 8.56
N ARG A 294 -21.40 -17.36 7.56
CA ARG A 294 -22.05 -18.68 7.49
C ARG A 294 -21.43 -19.61 8.53
N VAL A 295 -22.26 -20.44 9.18
CA VAL A 295 -21.82 -21.37 10.23
C VAL A 295 -20.69 -22.26 9.76
N GLY A 296 -19.53 -22.17 10.44
CA GLY A 296 -18.35 -22.99 10.14
C GLY A 296 -17.50 -22.48 8.97
N SER A 297 -17.71 -21.25 8.52
CA SER A 297 -16.87 -20.58 7.51
C SER A 297 -16.64 -19.11 7.86
N ASN A 298 -15.65 -18.48 7.23
CA ASN A 298 -15.42 -17.03 7.35
C ASN A 298 -16.16 -16.21 6.27
N GLN A 299 -16.96 -16.90 5.44
CA GLN A 299 -17.65 -16.31 4.29
C GLN A 299 -18.94 -15.60 4.73
N PRO A 300 -19.30 -14.47 4.09
CA PRO A 300 -20.49 -13.72 4.45
C PRO A 300 -21.77 -14.55 4.27
N ALA A 301 -22.68 -14.41 5.22
CA ALA A 301 -24.03 -14.94 5.14
C ALA A 301 -24.86 -14.15 4.11
N SER A 302 -25.97 -14.74 3.67
CA SER A 302 -26.88 -14.07 2.73
C SER A 302 -27.31 -12.70 3.26
N GLY A 303 -27.06 -11.64 2.50
CA GLY A 303 -27.38 -10.26 2.88
C GLY A 303 -26.36 -9.58 3.80
N CYS A 304 -25.21 -10.21 4.04
CA CYS A 304 -24.09 -9.65 4.81
C CYS A 304 -22.85 -9.39 3.97
N ASP A 305 -22.95 -9.54 2.64
CA ASP A 305 -21.88 -9.25 1.70
C ASP A 305 -21.93 -7.78 1.28
N ILE A 306 -21.69 -6.91 2.24
CA ILE A 306 -21.91 -5.47 2.09
C ILE A 306 -20.77 -4.83 1.30
N PHE A 307 -19.57 -5.38 1.43
CA PHE A 307 -18.41 -4.92 0.67
C PHE A 307 -18.66 -5.03 -0.84
N ASP A 308 -19.07 -6.21 -1.32
CA ASP A 308 -19.35 -6.44 -2.74
C ASP A 308 -20.56 -5.66 -3.24
N ASP A 309 -21.60 -5.49 -2.41
CA ASP A 309 -22.74 -4.62 -2.73
C ASP A 309 -22.28 -3.17 -2.98
N ILE A 310 -21.41 -2.63 -2.10
CA ILE A 310 -20.85 -1.27 -2.22
C ILE A 310 -19.94 -1.17 -3.45
N PHE A 311 -19.03 -2.12 -3.61
CA PHE A 311 -18.06 -2.14 -4.72
C PHE A 311 -18.78 -2.24 -6.08
N SER A 312 -19.81 -3.07 -6.18
CA SER A 312 -20.62 -3.15 -7.40
C SER A 312 -21.38 -1.86 -7.68
N ALA A 313 -21.97 -1.24 -6.65
CA ALA A 313 -22.77 -0.04 -6.81
C ALA A 313 -21.95 1.20 -7.20
N ILE A 314 -20.68 1.30 -6.78
CA ILE A 314 -19.89 2.51 -7.03
C ILE A 314 -19.51 2.67 -8.50
N PHE A 315 -19.35 1.58 -9.26
CA PHE A 315 -19.06 1.66 -10.71
C PHE A 315 -20.19 2.31 -11.54
N GLU A 316 -21.44 2.24 -11.07
CA GLU A 316 -22.57 2.95 -11.70
C GLU A 316 -22.43 4.48 -11.59
N LEU A 317 -21.74 4.95 -10.55
CA LEU A 317 -21.53 6.37 -10.27
C LEU A 317 -20.17 6.86 -10.79
N ASN A 318 -19.16 6.00 -10.72
CA ASN A 318 -17.80 6.25 -11.14
C ASN A 318 -17.23 5.02 -11.87
N PRO A 319 -17.35 4.96 -13.21
CA PRO A 319 -16.86 3.81 -13.98
C PRO A 319 -15.33 3.70 -14.03
N CYS A 320 -14.60 4.67 -13.46
CA CYS A 320 -13.14 4.63 -13.27
C CYS A 320 -12.79 4.57 -11.78
N PHE A 321 -13.71 4.06 -10.95
CA PHE A 321 -13.47 3.87 -9.53
C PHE A 321 -12.24 3.00 -9.33
N ASP A 322 -11.46 3.39 -8.32
CA ASP A 322 -10.28 2.65 -7.93
C ASP A 322 -10.41 2.23 -6.47
N ILE A 323 -10.38 0.92 -6.24
CA ILE A 323 -10.48 0.35 -4.90
C ILE A 323 -9.23 0.63 -4.05
N TYR A 324 -8.08 0.85 -4.70
CA TYR A 324 -6.81 1.13 -4.06
C TYR A 324 -6.68 2.61 -3.65
N GLN A 325 -7.45 3.51 -4.29
CA GLN A 325 -7.47 4.95 -4.01
C GLN A 325 -8.85 5.54 -4.38
N VAL A 326 -9.78 5.54 -3.42
CA VAL A 326 -11.21 5.86 -3.67
C VAL A 326 -11.50 7.29 -4.15
N GLY A 327 -10.49 8.15 -4.19
CA GLY A 327 -10.57 9.49 -4.77
C GLY A 327 -10.43 9.55 -6.29
N GLN A 328 -10.06 8.45 -6.96
CA GLN A 328 -9.85 8.45 -8.41
C GLN A 328 -11.15 8.61 -9.21
N LEU A 329 -11.09 9.43 -10.26
CA LEU A 329 -12.20 9.71 -11.18
C LEU A 329 -11.73 9.57 -12.63
N CYS A 330 -12.69 9.40 -13.55
CA CYS A 330 -12.39 9.33 -14.98
C CYS A 330 -11.71 10.61 -15.53
N PRO A 331 -10.85 10.47 -16.57
CA PRO A 331 -10.49 9.23 -17.27
C PRO A 331 -9.46 8.37 -16.52
N ILE A 332 -9.45 7.06 -16.78
CA ILE A 332 -8.39 6.15 -16.28
C ILE A 332 -7.05 6.64 -16.85
N PRO A 333 -6.04 6.93 -16.01
CA PRO A 333 -4.72 7.30 -16.49
C PRO A 333 -4.07 6.13 -17.23
N TRP A 334 -3.21 6.44 -18.21
CA TRP A 334 -2.37 5.40 -18.79
C TRP A 334 -1.26 5.03 -17.80
N ASP A 335 -0.97 3.74 -17.69
CA ASP A 335 0.17 3.22 -16.95
C ASP A 335 1.12 2.42 -17.84
N VAL A 336 2.41 2.64 -17.62
CA VAL A 336 3.52 2.01 -18.30
C VAL A 336 3.68 0.53 -17.92
N LEU A 337 3.24 0.13 -16.73
CA LEU A 337 3.21 -1.26 -16.28
C LEU A 337 1.94 -2.01 -16.73
N GLY A 338 0.96 -1.26 -17.25
CA GLY A 338 -0.24 -1.77 -17.90
C GLY A 338 -1.42 -2.00 -16.96
N PHE A 339 -1.30 -1.60 -15.71
CA PHE A 339 -2.32 -1.77 -14.67
C PHE A 339 -2.41 -0.47 -13.89
N PRO A 340 -3.07 0.57 -14.45
CA PRO A 340 -3.08 1.87 -13.81
C PRO A 340 -3.52 1.81 -12.37
N TYR A 341 -4.54 1.01 -12.02
CA TYR A 341 -4.91 0.76 -10.63
C TYR A 341 -5.84 -0.45 -10.47
N SER A 342 -7.08 -0.37 -10.98
CA SER A 342 -8.11 -1.42 -10.80
C SER A 342 -8.37 -2.27 -12.05
N ASP A 343 -7.76 -1.90 -13.18
CA ASP A 343 -7.97 -2.56 -14.47
C ASP A 343 -6.67 -2.62 -15.26
N PHE A 344 -6.51 -3.67 -16.07
CA PHE A 344 -5.46 -3.69 -17.08
C PHE A 344 -5.84 -2.78 -18.26
N TYR A 345 -5.00 -1.79 -18.55
CA TYR A 345 -5.26 -0.83 -19.63
C TYR A 345 -3.97 -0.44 -20.35
N LEU A 346 -3.96 -0.65 -21.68
CA LEU A 346 -2.95 -0.10 -22.57
C LEU A 346 -3.61 0.78 -23.65
N PRO A 347 -3.18 2.05 -23.82
CA PRO A 347 -3.75 2.96 -24.79
C PRO A 347 -3.34 2.57 -26.21
N VAL A 348 -4.09 3.09 -27.17
CA VAL A 348 -3.84 2.86 -28.60
C VAL A 348 -2.39 3.26 -28.94
N GLY A 349 -1.63 2.30 -29.48
CA GLY A 349 -0.22 2.48 -29.85
C GLY A 349 0.76 1.84 -28.88
N PHE A 350 0.31 1.41 -27.70
CA PHE A 350 1.10 0.60 -26.77
C PHE A 350 0.64 -0.86 -26.85
N SER A 351 1.58 -1.77 -27.12
CA SER A 351 1.28 -3.20 -27.33
C SER A 351 1.69 -4.09 -26.17
N GLN A 352 2.50 -3.58 -25.23
CA GLN A 352 3.02 -4.35 -24.10
C GLN A 352 3.49 -3.40 -22.99
N PRO A 353 3.46 -3.83 -21.71
CA PRO A 353 4.08 -3.13 -20.60
C PRO A 353 5.58 -2.86 -20.80
N TYR A 354 6.12 -1.87 -20.09
CA TYR A 354 7.54 -1.50 -20.11
C TYR A 354 8.46 -2.72 -19.94
N PHE A 355 8.20 -3.51 -18.91
CA PHE A 355 9.00 -4.69 -18.62
C PHE A 355 8.92 -5.74 -19.72
N ASN A 356 7.84 -5.82 -20.51
CA ASN A 356 7.78 -6.79 -21.60
C ASN A 356 8.67 -6.48 -22.80
N ARG A 357 9.26 -5.29 -22.89
CA ARG A 357 10.15 -4.94 -23.99
C ARG A 357 11.47 -5.68 -23.91
N THR A 358 11.95 -6.18 -25.05
CA THR A 358 13.21 -6.94 -25.13
C THR A 358 14.43 -6.12 -24.70
N ASP A 359 14.49 -4.83 -25.03
CA ASP A 359 15.59 -3.94 -24.63
C ASP A 359 15.62 -3.73 -23.11
N VAL A 360 14.46 -3.60 -22.48
CA VAL A 360 14.32 -3.52 -21.02
C VAL A 360 14.76 -4.83 -20.36
N LYS A 361 14.25 -5.99 -20.82
CA LYS A 361 14.65 -7.30 -20.28
C LYS A 361 16.15 -7.53 -20.36
N GLN A 362 16.77 -7.17 -21.49
CA GLN A 362 18.22 -7.26 -21.65
C GLN A 362 18.97 -6.32 -20.70
N ALA A 363 18.47 -5.11 -20.46
CA ALA A 363 19.12 -4.15 -19.59
C ALA A 363 19.17 -4.59 -18.12
N ILE A 364 18.16 -5.35 -17.67
CA ILE A 364 18.02 -5.81 -16.28
C ILE A 364 18.30 -7.32 -16.11
N HIS A 365 18.85 -7.97 -17.14
CA HIS A 365 19.13 -9.42 -17.14
C HIS A 365 17.91 -10.29 -16.83
N ALA A 366 16.71 -9.83 -17.18
CA ALA A 366 15.49 -10.60 -17.06
C ALA A 366 15.37 -11.66 -18.17
N PRO A 367 14.66 -12.77 -17.93
CA PRO A 367 14.43 -13.80 -18.94
C PRO A 367 13.69 -13.23 -20.16
N ILE A 368 14.29 -13.37 -21.34
CA ILE A 368 13.74 -12.82 -22.60
C ILE A 368 12.39 -13.44 -22.97
N ASP A 369 12.23 -14.73 -22.68
CA ASP A 369 11.06 -15.53 -23.07
C ASP A 369 9.91 -15.51 -22.03
N THR A 370 10.09 -14.83 -20.89
CA THR A 370 9.05 -14.71 -19.86
C THR A 370 8.17 -13.49 -20.15
N ASN A 371 6.85 -13.67 -20.18
CA ASN A 371 5.90 -12.56 -20.22
C ASN A 371 5.72 -12.00 -18.82
N TRP A 372 6.12 -10.75 -18.60
CA TRP A 372 5.95 -10.07 -17.33
C TRP A 372 4.53 -9.52 -17.21
N MET A 373 3.94 -9.65 -16.04
CA MET A 373 2.70 -8.99 -15.64
C MET A 373 2.90 -8.44 -14.24
N ILE A 374 2.26 -7.30 -13.95
CA ILE A 374 2.32 -6.70 -12.62
C ILE A 374 1.85 -7.69 -11.56
N CYS A 375 0.76 -8.40 -11.81
CA CYS A 375 0.27 -9.52 -11.02
C CYS A 375 0.04 -10.69 -11.96
N THR A 376 0.51 -11.87 -11.58
CA THR A 376 0.39 -13.06 -12.42
C THR A 376 -1.07 -13.49 -12.56
N ASP A 377 -1.45 -13.94 -13.76
CA ASP A 377 -2.75 -14.59 -14.01
C ASP A 377 -2.75 -16.08 -13.61
N GLY A 378 -1.56 -16.61 -13.27
CA GLY A 378 -1.36 -17.96 -12.77
C GLY A 378 -1.49 -18.07 -11.26
N ASN A 379 -1.82 -19.26 -10.77
CA ASN A 379 -1.85 -19.52 -9.34
C ASN A 379 -0.42 -19.57 -8.76
N VAL A 380 -0.14 -18.80 -7.71
CA VAL A 380 1.12 -18.86 -6.93
C VAL A 380 1.08 -19.87 -5.77
N PHE A 381 -0.10 -20.44 -5.50
CA PHE A 381 -0.29 -21.58 -4.62
C PHE A 381 -0.84 -22.80 -5.37
N VAL A 382 -0.59 -24.00 -4.83
CA VAL A 382 -1.19 -25.22 -5.37
C VAL A 382 -2.71 -25.14 -5.26
N ASN A 383 -3.40 -25.30 -6.41
CA ASN A 383 -4.85 -25.11 -6.55
C ASN A 383 -5.32 -23.66 -6.29
N GLY A 384 -4.42 -22.67 -6.38
CA GLY A 384 -4.72 -21.25 -6.16
C GLY A 384 -4.77 -20.84 -4.70
N ARG A 385 -5.02 -21.76 -3.78
CA ARG A 385 -5.40 -21.43 -2.42
C ARG A 385 -4.23 -21.37 -1.44
N ASP A 386 -4.13 -20.29 -0.68
CA ASP A 386 -3.35 -20.23 0.56
C ASP A 386 -4.11 -20.95 1.70
N ASN A 387 -3.45 -21.91 2.35
CA ASN A 387 -4.01 -22.65 3.49
C ASN A 387 -3.49 -22.14 4.84
N SER A 388 -2.85 -20.97 4.87
CA SER A 388 -2.31 -20.36 6.08
C SER A 388 -3.38 -19.73 6.94
N PRO A 389 -3.22 -19.74 8.28
CA PRO A 389 -3.93 -18.76 9.09
C PRO A 389 -3.38 -17.34 8.80
N PRO A 390 -4.17 -16.28 9.00
CA PRO A 390 -3.67 -14.92 8.88
C PRO A 390 -2.49 -14.64 9.82
N SER A 391 -1.54 -13.82 9.38
CA SER A 391 -0.33 -13.51 10.15
C SER A 391 -0.61 -12.82 11.50
N GLY A 392 -1.70 -12.05 11.57
CA GLY A 392 -2.15 -11.25 12.71
C GLY A 392 -3.03 -11.98 13.73
N ILE A 393 -3.10 -13.32 13.71
CA ILE A 393 -3.79 -14.08 14.75
C ILE A 393 -2.96 -14.16 16.05
N ASN A 394 -3.64 -14.41 17.18
CA ASN A 394 -2.97 -14.64 18.47
C ASN A 394 -1.95 -15.79 18.39
N GLY A 395 -0.71 -15.50 18.79
CA GLY A 395 0.41 -16.44 18.68
C GLY A 395 0.93 -16.64 17.24
N GLY A 396 0.39 -15.91 16.26
CA GLY A 396 0.81 -15.90 14.86
C GLY A 396 2.16 -15.20 14.63
N PRO A 397 2.68 -15.25 13.39
CA PRO A 397 4.01 -14.71 13.07
C PRO A 397 4.14 -13.21 13.33
N LEU A 398 3.10 -12.39 13.14
CA LEU A 398 3.19 -10.94 13.40
C LEU A 398 3.52 -10.64 14.87
N ALA A 399 2.83 -11.31 15.81
CA ALA A 399 3.14 -11.19 17.23
C ALA A 399 4.56 -11.69 17.55
N ARG A 400 4.95 -12.85 17.04
CA ARG A 400 6.29 -13.42 17.30
C ARG A 400 7.41 -12.52 16.78
N VAL A 401 7.25 -11.92 15.60
CA VAL A 401 8.23 -10.97 15.05
C VAL A 401 8.28 -9.69 15.86
N THR A 402 7.12 -9.15 16.24
CA THR A 402 7.02 -7.96 17.10
C THR A 402 7.76 -8.19 18.43
N GLU A 403 7.54 -9.34 19.07
CA GLU A 403 8.15 -9.68 20.36
C GLU A 403 9.67 -9.90 20.26
N LYS A 404 10.16 -10.44 19.13
CA LYS A 404 11.59 -10.69 18.90
C LYS A 404 12.37 -9.45 18.49
N THR A 405 11.75 -8.54 17.72
CA THR A 405 12.42 -7.35 17.15
C THR A 405 12.15 -6.07 17.93
N ASN A 406 10.99 -5.98 18.59
CA ASN A 406 10.47 -4.77 19.21
C ASN A 406 10.45 -3.55 18.25
N ASN A 407 10.30 -3.82 16.95
CA ASN A 407 10.37 -2.83 15.87
C ASN A 407 9.47 -3.27 14.70
N THR A 408 8.16 -3.08 14.85
CA THR A 408 7.15 -3.41 13.85
C THR A 408 6.33 -2.17 13.56
N ILE A 409 6.16 -1.83 12.28
CA ILE A 409 5.30 -0.73 11.83
C ILE A 409 4.21 -1.32 10.94
N VAL A 410 2.96 -1.05 11.27
CA VAL A 410 1.79 -1.27 10.42
C VAL A 410 1.29 0.10 9.99
N GLY A 411 1.51 0.44 8.73
CA GLY A 411 0.99 1.66 8.12
C GLY A 411 -0.27 1.37 7.33
N HIS A 412 -1.17 2.34 7.25
CA HIS A 412 -2.43 2.17 6.52
C HIS A 412 -2.91 3.48 5.90
N GLY A 413 -3.11 3.49 4.58
CA GLY A 413 -3.73 4.58 3.86
C GLY A 413 -5.20 4.77 4.25
N MET A 414 -5.60 6.03 4.44
CA MET A 414 -6.97 6.36 4.78
C MET A 414 -7.94 6.28 3.60
N LEU A 415 -7.46 6.13 2.37
CA LEU A 415 -8.28 6.04 1.15
C LEU A 415 -8.23 4.66 0.50
N ASP A 416 -7.64 3.67 1.17
CA ASP A 416 -7.66 2.28 0.76
C ASP A 416 -9.01 1.64 1.10
N MET A 417 -9.71 1.14 0.08
CA MET A 417 -10.92 0.35 0.25
C MET A 417 -10.66 -1.14 0.15
N VAL A 418 -9.64 -1.60 -0.58
CA VAL A 418 -9.42 -3.06 -0.74
C VAL A 418 -9.09 -3.69 0.61
N LEU A 419 -8.30 -2.99 1.41
CA LEU A 419 -8.07 -3.32 2.81
C LEU A 419 -8.44 -2.10 3.63
N ILE A 420 -9.41 -2.24 4.53
CA ILE A 420 -9.92 -1.08 5.24
C ILE A 420 -9.17 -0.92 6.56
N MET A 421 -8.65 0.28 6.81
CA MET A 421 -7.85 0.65 7.98
C MET A 421 -8.44 0.16 9.32
N ASN A 422 -9.76 0.31 9.48
CA ASN A 422 -10.47 -0.14 10.67
C ASN A 422 -10.43 -1.66 10.88
N GLY A 423 -10.42 -2.44 9.80
CA GLY A 423 -10.29 -3.90 9.84
C GLY A 423 -8.90 -4.36 10.27
N SER A 424 -7.86 -3.69 9.78
CA SER A 424 -6.47 -3.88 10.25
C SER A 424 -6.33 -3.53 11.73
N LEU A 425 -6.88 -2.39 12.17
CA LEU A 425 -6.86 -1.99 13.57
C LEU A 425 -7.67 -2.93 14.47
N LEU A 426 -8.82 -3.44 14.02
CA LEU A 426 -9.59 -4.47 14.73
C LEU A 426 -8.78 -5.75 14.92
N THR A 427 -8.06 -6.18 13.88
CA THR A 427 -7.18 -7.35 13.94
C THR A 427 -6.10 -7.15 15.00
N LEU A 428 -5.46 -5.98 15.03
CA LEU A 428 -4.46 -5.62 16.03
C LEU A 428 -5.06 -5.48 17.46
N GLN A 429 -6.27 -4.96 17.63
CA GLN A 429 -6.95 -4.93 18.94
C GLN A 429 -7.26 -6.33 19.48
N ASN A 430 -7.40 -7.33 18.61
CA ASN A 430 -7.57 -8.72 19.02
C ASN A 430 -6.24 -9.45 19.28
N LEU A 431 -5.13 -8.92 18.76
CA LEU A 431 -3.79 -9.50 18.88
C LEU A 431 -3.21 -9.27 20.27
N THR A 432 -2.55 -10.28 20.82
CA THR A 432 -1.74 -10.21 22.04
C THR A 432 -0.27 -10.23 21.67
N TRP A 433 0.47 -9.23 22.11
CA TRP A 433 1.93 -9.17 21.96
C TRP A 433 2.56 -8.58 23.22
N ASN A 434 3.75 -9.07 23.57
CA ASN A 434 4.54 -8.58 24.70
C ASN A 434 3.73 -8.53 26.01
N GLY A 435 2.85 -9.51 26.20
CA GLY A 435 2.09 -9.73 27.44
C GLY A 435 0.77 -8.97 27.58
N ALA A 436 0.32 -8.19 26.59
CA ALA A 436 -0.97 -7.51 26.62
C ALA A 436 -1.70 -7.57 25.27
N GLN A 437 -3.03 -7.58 25.32
CA GLN A 437 -3.90 -7.56 24.14
C GLN A 437 -4.15 -6.14 23.68
N GLY A 438 -4.01 -5.88 22.37
CA GLY A 438 -4.34 -4.62 21.70
C GLY A 438 -3.64 -3.38 22.25
N PHE A 439 -3.83 -2.24 21.62
CA PHE A 439 -3.37 -0.97 22.13
C PHE A 439 -4.18 -0.54 23.35
N SER A 440 -3.50 0.04 24.35
CA SER A 440 -4.15 0.54 25.56
C SER A 440 -4.81 1.90 25.37
N GLU A 441 -4.37 2.68 24.38
CA GLU A 441 -4.96 3.95 23.98
C GLU A 441 -5.09 4.03 22.44
N PRO A 442 -6.05 4.81 21.91
CA PRO A 442 -6.25 4.92 20.46
C PRO A 442 -5.09 5.65 19.76
N PRO A 443 -4.83 5.35 18.47
CA PRO A 443 -3.78 5.97 17.67
C PRO A 443 -4.09 7.40 17.25
N THR A 444 -3.95 8.31 18.21
CA THR A 444 -4.33 9.72 18.11
C THR A 444 -3.14 10.67 18.21
N LEU A 445 -1.91 10.16 18.36
CA LEU A 445 -0.71 11.01 18.36
C LEU A 445 -0.49 11.55 16.93
N PRO A 446 -0.14 12.83 16.73
CA PRO A 446 0.01 13.39 15.40
C PRO A 446 1.22 12.78 14.69
N PHE A 447 1.01 12.23 13.48
CA PHE A 447 2.10 11.79 12.61
C PHE A 447 2.66 12.99 11.83
N TYR A 448 3.90 13.37 12.11
CA TYR A 448 4.59 14.50 11.49
C TYR A 448 5.54 14.07 10.37
N VAL A 449 5.33 14.68 9.19
CA VAL A 449 6.21 14.62 8.04
C VAL A 449 6.96 15.95 7.91
N PRO A 450 8.31 15.95 7.91
CA PRO A 450 9.11 17.17 7.89
C PRO A 450 8.89 18.03 6.63
N TYR A 451 8.95 19.34 6.80
CA TYR A 451 9.13 20.25 5.66
C TYR A 451 10.48 20.00 4.99
N HIS A 452 10.52 20.07 3.67
CA HIS A 452 11.65 19.63 2.85
C HIS A 452 11.76 20.46 1.57
N GLU A 453 12.86 20.30 0.84
CA GLU A 453 13.04 20.87 -0.48
C GLU A 453 12.78 19.80 -1.57
N ASP A 454 11.80 20.06 -2.44
CA ASP A 454 11.52 19.22 -3.61
C ASP A 454 12.27 19.72 -4.83
N ALA A 455 13.34 19.00 -5.17
CA ALA A 455 14.16 19.29 -6.32
C ALA A 455 13.55 18.87 -7.66
N VAL A 456 12.73 17.83 -7.63
CA VAL A 456 12.14 17.19 -8.79
C VAL A 456 10.63 17.27 -8.64
N LEU A 457 10.00 18.18 -9.39
CA LEU A 457 8.56 18.41 -9.29
C LEU A 457 7.71 17.16 -9.57
N GLY A 458 8.20 16.23 -10.38
CA GLY A 458 7.50 14.98 -10.69
C GLY A 458 7.54 13.94 -9.56
N SER A 459 8.34 14.16 -8.52
CA SER A 459 8.38 13.33 -7.30
C SER A 459 8.21 14.17 -6.04
N ALA A 460 7.53 15.33 -6.17
CA ALA A 460 7.25 16.22 -5.05
C ALA A 460 6.27 15.57 -4.06
N ALA A 461 6.36 15.95 -2.79
CA ALA A 461 5.57 15.33 -1.74
C ALA A 461 5.06 16.33 -0.70
N GLY A 462 4.14 15.86 0.14
CA GLY A 462 3.53 16.63 1.20
C GLY A 462 4.34 16.70 2.50
N ALA A 463 4.14 17.74 3.30
CA ALA A 463 4.73 17.91 4.63
C ALA A 463 3.73 18.51 5.63
N GLY A 464 3.86 18.16 6.91
CA GLY A 464 2.96 18.60 7.97
C GLY A 464 2.49 17.44 8.84
N VAL A 465 1.25 17.53 9.35
CA VAL A 465 0.61 16.41 10.07
C VAL A 465 -0.20 15.61 9.06
N TYR A 466 0.23 14.38 8.77
CA TYR A 466 -0.25 13.51 7.68
C TYR A 466 -0.98 12.26 8.21
N GLY A 467 -1.54 12.37 9.40
CA GLY A 467 -2.33 11.31 10.02
C GLY A 467 -2.04 11.21 11.51
N SER A 468 -2.27 10.02 12.05
CA SER A 468 -2.06 9.75 13.46
C SER A 468 -1.50 8.36 13.72
N PHE A 469 -0.81 8.20 14.83
CA PHE A 469 -0.14 6.95 15.18
C PHE A 469 -0.25 6.60 16.67
N ARG A 470 0.15 5.36 16.99
CA ARG A 470 0.47 4.90 18.33
C ARG A 470 1.61 3.91 18.26
N THR A 471 2.54 4.00 19.20
CA THR A 471 3.54 2.95 19.45
C THR A 471 3.33 2.36 20.83
N GLU A 472 3.13 1.04 20.92
CA GLU A 472 3.10 0.31 22.18
C GLU A 472 3.82 -1.03 22.06
N ARG A 473 4.74 -1.28 23.01
CA ARG A 473 5.42 -2.57 23.18
C ARG A 473 6.03 -3.10 21.86
N GLY A 474 6.69 -2.22 21.12
CA GLY A 474 7.41 -2.56 19.88
C GLY A 474 6.57 -2.59 18.62
N LEU A 475 5.26 -2.33 18.69
CA LEU A 475 4.38 -2.22 17.52
C LEU A 475 3.92 -0.76 17.38
N THR A 476 4.12 -0.20 16.19
CA THR A 476 3.60 1.11 15.78
C THR A 476 2.48 0.90 14.77
N PHE A 477 1.29 1.43 15.04
CA PHE A 477 0.23 1.57 14.05
C PHE A 477 0.16 3.04 13.62
N VAL A 478 0.13 3.30 12.31
CA VAL A 478 0.02 4.64 11.75
C VAL A 478 -1.03 4.69 10.65
N SER A 479 -1.93 5.66 10.76
CA SER A 479 -2.85 6.05 9.69
C SER A 479 -2.21 7.15 8.85
N ILE A 480 -2.38 7.09 7.53
CA ILE A 480 -1.81 8.04 6.58
C ILE A 480 -2.93 8.73 5.82
N ASP A 481 -3.14 10.01 6.12
CA ASP A 481 -4.05 10.87 5.37
C ASP A 481 -3.58 11.03 3.93
N LEU A 482 -4.54 11.18 3.01
CA LEU A 482 -4.29 11.37 1.56
C LEU A 482 -3.57 10.19 0.87
N SER A 483 -3.43 9.05 1.55
CA SER A 483 -2.84 7.84 0.97
C SER A 483 -3.90 6.80 0.65
N GLY A 484 -3.77 6.15 -0.51
CA GLY A 484 -4.41 4.88 -0.82
C GLY A 484 -3.54 3.69 -0.37
N HIS A 485 -3.76 2.55 -1.00
CA HIS A 485 -3.17 1.23 -0.71
C HIS A 485 -1.64 1.22 -0.78
N GLU A 486 -1.08 1.80 -1.84
CA GLU A 486 0.36 1.87 -2.10
C GLU A 486 0.95 3.13 -1.45
N VAL A 487 1.17 3.06 -0.13
CA VAL A 487 1.55 4.25 0.66
C VAL A 487 2.74 5.03 0.12
N PRO A 488 3.86 4.41 -0.32
CA PRO A 488 4.97 5.16 -0.88
C PRO A 488 4.68 5.74 -2.28
N GLU A 489 3.72 5.22 -3.04
CA GLU A 489 3.23 5.89 -4.27
C GLU A 489 2.47 7.17 -3.91
N PHE A 490 1.43 7.06 -3.06
CA PHE A 490 0.53 8.19 -2.81
C PHE A 490 1.10 9.23 -1.84
N GLN A 491 1.84 8.78 -0.84
CA GLN A 491 2.46 9.62 0.20
C GLN A 491 3.95 9.25 0.41
N PRO A 492 4.81 9.51 -0.59
CA PRO A 492 6.22 9.11 -0.57
C PRO A 492 7.01 9.68 0.61
N SER A 493 6.79 10.94 0.99
CA SER A 493 7.45 11.56 2.14
C SER A 493 7.04 10.94 3.48
N SER A 494 5.78 10.49 3.60
CA SER A 494 5.30 9.74 4.76
C SER A 494 5.99 8.39 4.86
N ALA A 495 6.00 7.62 3.76
CA ALA A 495 6.69 6.33 3.71
C ALA A 495 8.19 6.44 4.02
N TYR A 496 8.82 7.49 3.52
CA TYR A 496 10.22 7.82 3.80
C TYR A 496 10.46 8.07 5.30
N ARG A 497 9.55 8.80 5.95
CA ARG A 497 9.59 9.06 7.40
C ARG A 497 9.41 7.79 8.24
N HIS A 498 8.54 6.87 7.80
CA HIS A 498 8.39 5.57 8.46
C HIS A 498 9.66 4.73 8.36
N LEU A 499 10.34 4.75 7.20
CA LEU A 499 11.61 4.05 7.04
C LEU A 499 12.68 4.67 7.96
N GLU A 500 12.73 5.99 8.14
CA GLU A 500 13.61 6.61 9.13
C GLU A 500 13.38 6.09 10.55
N LEU A 501 12.12 5.89 10.95
CA LEU A 501 11.80 5.29 12.26
C LEU A 501 12.30 3.85 12.35
N LEU A 502 12.01 3.03 11.33
CA LEU A 502 12.40 1.62 11.30
C LEU A 502 13.92 1.44 11.43
N LEU A 503 14.67 2.29 10.73
CA LEU A 503 16.14 2.30 10.73
C LEU A 503 16.74 2.97 11.98
N GLY A 504 15.91 3.52 12.88
CA GLY A 504 16.34 4.20 14.09
C GLY A 504 17.03 5.55 13.83
N ARG A 505 16.71 6.21 12.72
CA ARG A 505 17.18 7.58 12.40
C ARG A 505 16.42 8.63 13.20
N ILE A 506 15.18 8.33 13.58
CA ILE A 506 14.34 9.10 14.48
C ILE A 506 13.81 8.23 15.61
N SER A 507 13.34 8.89 16.66
CA SER A 507 12.84 8.22 17.86
C SER A 507 11.33 8.02 17.90
N SER A 508 10.57 8.83 17.14
CA SER A 508 9.11 8.82 17.12
C SER A 508 8.56 9.53 15.88
N LEU A 509 7.33 9.23 15.50
CA LEU A 509 6.64 9.83 14.35
C LEU A 509 6.10 11.25 14.63
N ASP A 510 6.05 11.70 15.88
CA ASP A 510 5.77 13.10 16.26
C ASP A 510 7.04 13.95 16.42
N GLU A 511 8.21 13.39 16.11
CA GLU A 511 9.48 14.11 16.20
C GLU A 511 9.55 15.23 15.14
N VAL A 512 9.64 16.48 15.60
CA VAL A 512 9.81 17.67 14.74
C VAL A 512 11.29 17.88 14.42
N SER A 513 11.81 17.05 13.52
CA SER A 513 13.18 17.12 13.00
C SER A 513 13.15 17.07 11.47
N PRO A 514 14.14 17.67 10.78
CA PRO A 514 14.26 17.49 9.32
C PRO A 514 14.50 16.02 8.98
N PHE A 515 14.27 15.64 7.72
CA PHE A 515 14.76 14.37 7.21
C PHE A 515 16.29 14.28 7.42
N SER A 516 16.77 13.09 7.77
CA SER A 516 18.20 12.81 7.97
C SER A 516 19.04 13.04 6.71
N THR A 517 18.41 13.05 5.54
CA THR A 517 19.02 13.37 4.24
C THR A 517 18.91 14.85 3.86
N GLN A 518 18.13 15.65 4.59
CA GLN A 518 17.96 17.10 4.39
C GLN A 518 18.10 17.89 5.71
N PRO A 519 19.22 17.75 6.46
CA PRO A 519 19.35 18.24 7.83
C PRO A 519 19.28 19.77 7.98
N ASP A 520 19.48 20.51 6.89
CA ASP A 520 19.53 21.97 6.91
C ASP A 520 18.15 22.64 6.68
N VAL A 521 17.08 21.86 6.43
CA VAL A 521 15.75 22.41 6.20
C VAL A 521 15.08 22.77 7.53
N ALA A 522 14.74 24.04 7.70
CA ALA A 522 14.13 24.56 8.92
C ALA A 522 12.73 23.95 9.17
N GLN A 523 12.49 23.54 10.42
CA GLN A 523 11.22 23.00 10.89
C GLN A 523 10.49 23.99 11.81
N PRO A 524 9.16 23.84 12.01
CA PRO A 524 8.41 24.62 12.98
C PRO A 524 8.99 24.51 14.40
N ILE A 525 8.92 25.60 15.17
CA ILE A 525 9.39 25.65 16.57
C ILE A 525 8.21 25.45 17.54
N ASP A 526 6.99 25.73 17.07
CA ASP A 526 5.77 25.59 17.86
C ASP A 526 5.37 24.12 18.03
N ALA A 527 4.61 23.84 19.09
CA ALA A 527 4.06 22.50 19.32
C ALA A 527 3.20 22.06 18.13
N LEU A 528 3.30 20.78 17.77
CA LEU A 528 2.43 20.18 16.76
C LEU A 528 0.98 20.31 17.22
N GLY A 529 0.15 20.87 16.35
CA GLY A 529 -1.29 20.68 16.45
C GLY A 529 -1.66 19.27 15.97
N ASN A 530 -2.93 18.93 16.07
CA ASN A 530 -3.41 17.64 15.58
C ASN A 530 -3.59 17.62 14.04
N GLY A 531 -3.21 18.67 13.30
CA GLY A 531 -3.62 18.79 11.90
C GLY A 531 -5.13 19.01 11.74
N THR A 532 -5.61 18.94 10.50
CA THR A 532 -7.01 19.29 10.15
C THR A 532 -7.79 18.16 9.50
N ALA A 533 -7.13 17.04 9.17
CA ALA A 533 -7.84 15.85 8.73
C ALA A 533 -8.79 15.37 9.84
N PRO A 534 -9.94 14.77 9.50
CA PRO A 534 -10.84 14.22 10.50
C PRO A 534 -10.08 13.16 11.32
N HIS A 535 -9.91 13.45 12.61
CA HIS A 535 -9.21 12.57 13.54
C HIS A 535 -9.88 11.19 13.60
N LEU A 536 -9.10 10.17 13.93
CA LEU A 536 -9.60 8.92 14.50
C LEU A 536 -10.22 9.20 15.88
N ASP A 537 -11.20 10.09 15.94
CA ASP A 537 -11.92 10.41 17.16
C ASP A 537 -13.12 9.47 17.31
N SER A 538 -13.79 9.60 18.45
CA SER A 538 -14.97 8.83 18.77
C SER A 538 -16.10 8.97 17.74
N ALA A 539 -16.11 9.98 16.87
CA ALA A 539 -17.10 10.03 15.79
C ALA A 539 -16.74 9.08 14.63
N TYR A 540 -15.47 8.95 14.26
CA TYR A 540 -15.06 7.92 13.30
C TYR A 540 -15.12 6.50 13.88
N LEU A 541 -14.76 6.35 15.16
CA LEU A 541 -14.73 5.05 15.84
C LEU A 541 -16.10 4.64 16.44
N LEU A 542 -17.02 5.57 16.70
CA LEU A 542 -18.31 5.30 17.39
C LEU A 542 -19.59 5.92 16.77
N HIS A 543 -19.58 6.75 15.72
CA HIS A 543 -20.82 7.46 15.35
C HIS A 543 -21.75 6.76 14.35
N LEU A 544 -22.66 5.98 14.97
CA LEU A 544 -24.08 5.86 14.59
C LEU A 544 -24.95 7.04 15.07
N GLU A 545 -24.42 8.04 15.76
CA GLU A 545 -25.23 9.14 16.28
C GLU A 545 -25.18 10.36 15.35
N ASN A 546 -26.07 10.42 14.36
CA ASN A 546 -26.74 11.68 13.97
C ASN A 546 -27.85 11.56 12.90
N ASN A 547 -28.12 10.38 12.31
CA ASN A 547 -29.20 10.23 11.31
C ASN A 547 -30.51 9.60 11.84
N LYS A 548 -30.85 9.79 13.12
CA LYS A 548 -32.20 9.46 13.64
C LYS A 548 -33.27 10.52 13.33
N VAL A 549 -32.96 11.53 12.53
CA VAL A 549 -33.92 12.60 12.18
C VAL A 549 -34.36 12.48 10.72
N ALA A 550 -35.66 12.21 10.56
CA ALA A 550 -36.49 12.34 9.36
C ALA A 550 -36.53 11.18 8.34
N ALA A 551 -37.08 10.05 8.76
CA ALA A 551 -37.87 9.19 7.85
C ALA A 551 -39.20 8.80 8.49
N THR A 552 -40.07 9.77 8.76
CA THR A 552 -41.51 9.50 8.92
C THR A 552 -42.17 9.54 7.56
N THR A 553 -41.96 8.51 6.74
CA THR A 553 -42.84 8.21 5.61
C THR A 553 -44.00 7.38 6.12
N SER A 554 -45.19 7.95 6.07
CA SER A 554 -46.41 7.33 6.57
C SER A 554 -46.77 6.09 5.73
N LYS A 555 -47.39 5.10 6.37
CA LYS A 555 -47.85 3.83 5.78
C LYS A 555 -48.87 3.96 4.63
N SER A 556 -49.16 5.15 4.11
CA SER A 556 -50.11 5.36 3.00
C SER A 556 -49.49 5.38 1.61
N ASP A 557 -48.16 5.46 1.46
CA ASP A 557 -47.54 5.60 0.12
C ASP A 557 -47.12 4.26 -0.51
N LEU A 558 -47.28 3.14 0.21
CA LEU A 558 -46.96 1.78 -0.26
C LEU A 558 -48.06 1.15 -1.15
N GLN A 559 -49.07 1.89 -1.58
CA GLN A 559 -50.14 1.38 -2.44
C GLN A 559 -50.16 1.93 -3.87
N TYR A 560 -49.21 2.78 -4.28
CA TYR A 560 -49.22 3.35 -5.64
C TYR A 560 -48.17 2.76 -6.61
N VAL A 561 -47.23 1.93 -6.15
CA VAL A 561 -46.16 1.36 -7.00
C VAL A 561 -46.36 -0.14 -7.27
N ARG A 562 -47.60 -0.56 -7.57
CA ARG A 562 -47.90 -1.95 -7.99
C ARG A 562 -48.70 -2.07 -9.28
N SER A 563 -48.83 -1.02 -10.09
CA SER A 563 -49.59 -1.09 -11.34
C SER A 563 -49.11 -0.13 -12.43
N THR A 564 -47.83 -0.15 -12.77
CA THR A 564 -47.36 0.31 -14.09
C THR A 564 -45.93 -0.15 -14.24
N LEU A 565 -45.70 -1.18 -15.03
CA LEU A 565 -44.50 -1.48 -15.83
C LEU A 565 -44.67 -2.90 -16.40
N VAL A 566 -45.57 -3.02 -17.38
CA VAL A 566 -45.59 -4.09 -18.37
C VAL A 566 -45.72 -3.39 -19.73
N SER A 567 -44.91 -3.81 -20.71
CA SER A 567 -44.59 -3.17 -22.01
C SER A 567 -43.64 -1.97 -21.86
N ASP A 568 -42.44 -1.95 -22.44
CA ASP A 568 -42.16 -2.26 -23.83
C ASP A 568 -40.70 -2.71 -24.00
N SER A 569 -40.47 -3.55 -25.01
CA SER A 569 -39.17 -4.12 -25.36
C SER A 569 -38.54 -3.39 -26.54
N SER A 570 -37.20 -3.35 -26.57
CA SER A 570 -36.29 -3.09 -27.69
C SER A 570 -35.81 -1.65 -27.94
N ILE A 571 -34.48 -1.43 -27.81
CA ILE A 571 -33.54 -0.86 -28.82
C ILE A 571 -32.21 -0.40 -28.13
N VAL A 572 -31.09 -1.08 -28.46
CA VAL A 572 -29.67 -0.60 -28.59
C VAL A 572 -28.91 -0.26 -27.28
N ALA A 573 -27.66 -0.64 -26.98
CA ALA A 573 -26.57 -1.38 -27.63
C ALA A 573 -25.56 -1.89 -26.56
N GLU A 574 -24.71 -2.83 -26.96
CA GLU A 574 -23.54 -3.40 -26.26
C GLU A 574 -22.78 -2.40 -25.35
N ILE A 575 -22.74 -2.70 -24.05
CA ILE A 575 -21.75 -2.22 -23.11
C ILE A 575 -21.41 -3.41 -22.20
N ALA A 576 -20.12 -3.76 -22.15
CA ALA A 576 -19.40 -4.70 -21.28
C ALA A 576 -20.11 -6.01 -20.88
N SER A 577 -19.48 -7.14 -21.24
CA SER A 577 -19.90 -8.48 -20.80
C SER A 577 -19.74 -8.62 -19.28
N PRO A 578 -20.68 -9.25 -18.54
CA PRO A 578 -20.55 -9.58 -17.12
C PRO A 578 -19.34 -10.47 -16.75
N TYR A 579 -18.55 -10.90 -17.74
CA TYR A 579 -17.33 -11.69 -17.56
C TYR A 579 -16.12 -10.85 -17.12
N ASP A 580 -16.08 -9.54 -17.40
CA ASP A 580 -14.90 -8.70 -17.08
C ASP A 580 -14.87 -8.29 -15.59
N ILE A 581 -16.04 -8.20 -14.94
CA ILE A 581 -16.17 -7.92 -13.48
C ILE A 581 -15.67 -9.12 -12.65
N GLN A 582 -15.76 -10.34 -13.19
CA GLN A 582 -15.30 -11.55 -12.49
C GLN A 582 -13.77 -11.67 -12.43
N ILE A 583 -13.02 -11.00 -13.30
CA ILE A 583 -11.55 -11.07 -13.31
C ILE A 583 -10.97 -10.18 -12.21
N ALA A 584 -11.49 -8.95 -12.04
CA ALA A 584 -11.14 -8.11 -10.89
C ALA A 584 -11.51 -8.79 -9.55
N HIS A 585 -12.66 -9.46 -9.49
CA HIS A 585 -13.11 -10.18 -8.28
C HIS A 585 -12.27 -11.43 -7.97
N SER A 586 -11.85 -12.21 -8.98
CA SER A 586 -11.02 -13.41 -8.77
C SER A 586 -9.55 -13.12 -8.41
N ILE A 587 -9.08 -11.90 -8.70
CA ILE A 587 -7.72 -11.46 -8.32
C ILE A 587 -7.72 -10.87 -6.91
N VAL A 588 -8.83 -10.28 -6.45
CA VAL A 588 -8.85 -9.46 -5.23
C VAL A 588 -9.66 -10.04 -4.07
N CYS A 589 -10.76 -10.79 -4.28
CA CYS A 589 -11.73 -11.07 -3.20
C CYS A 589 -12.15 -12.55 -3.02
N ASP A 590 -11.65 -13.49 -3.82
CA ASP A 590 -12.05 -14.91 -3.73
C ASP A 590 -10.85 -15.81 -3.34
N TRP A 591 -10.30 -15.63 -2.12
CA TRP A 591 -9.20 -16.46 -1.57
C TRP A 591 -9.42 -16.98 -0.16
#